data_AF-A0A183A0I2-F1
#
_entry.id   AF-A0A183A0I2-F1
#
_cell.length_a   1.000
_cell.length_b   1.000
_cell.length_c   1.000
_cell.angle_alpha   90.00
_cell.angle_beta   90.00
_cell.angle_gamma   90.00
#
_symmetry.space_group_name_H-M   'P 1'
#
loop_
_entity.id
_entity.type
_entity.pdbx_description
1 polymer ?
#
loop_
_entity_poly.entity_id
_entity_poly.type
_entity_poly.pdbx_seq_one_letter_code
_entity_poly.pdbx_strand_id
1 'polypeptide(L)'
;MQTDLVITIKRQESVALLGKCDFIRIISTFELLIYTDRNTPIPEGWDESGPQFINNSAEIKMRSFSTTVHRVDHVISYKLTS
;
A
#
# COMPACT_ATOMS: atom_id res chain seq x y z
N MET A 1 11.96 -14.95 -14.65
CA MET A 1 12.41 -14.66 -13.28
C MET A 1 11.16 -14.62 -12.42
N GLN A 2 10.84 -15.76 -11.84
CA GLN A 2 9.72 -15.96 -10.92
C GLN A 2 10.18 -15.38 -9.59
N THR A 3 9.70 -14.19 -9.20
CA THR A 3 10.06 -13.65 -7.89
C THR A 3 9.27 -14.40 -6.82
N ASP A 4 10.05 -15.06 -5.97
CA ASP A 4 9.64 -15.89 -4.86
C ASP A 4 8.72 -15.16 -3.87
N LEU A 5 7.96 -15.97 -3.12
CA LEU A 5 6.97 -15.58 -2.13
C LEU A 5 7.36 -14.32 -1.34
N VAL A 6 6.48 -13.35 -1.39
CA VAL A 6 6.70 -12.00 -0.91
C VAL A 6 6.16 -11.84 0.51
N ILE A 7 7.03 -11.55 1.48
CA ILE A 7 6.60 -11.25 2.85
C ILE A 7 6.00 -9.85 2.85
N THR A 8 4.92 -9.73 3.60
CA THR A 8 4.08 -8.54 3.61
C THR A 8 4.22 -7.86 4.97
N ILE A 9 4.98 -6.77 5.06
CA ILE A 9 5.26 -6.11 6.35
C ILE A 9 4.30 -4.92 6.56
N LYS A 10 3.67 -4.84 7.74
CA LYS A 10 2.66 -3.81 8.09
C LYS A 10 3.15 -2.87 9.21
N ARG A 11 2.89 -1.56 9.05
CA ARG A 11 2.95 -0.54 10.13
C ARG A 11 1.63 0.23 10.19
N GLN A 12 1.04 0.26 11.39
CA GLN A 12 -0.21 0.96 11.68
C GLN A 12 0.08 2.32 12.31
N GLU A 13 -0.26 3.40 11.61
CA GLU A 13 -0.20 4.76 12.14
C GLU A 13 -1.51 5.51 11.88
N SER A 14 -2.20 5.89 12.94
CA SER A 14 -3.37 6.75 12.88
C SER A 14 -2.92 8.21 12.71
N VAL A 15 -2.99 8.75 11.50
CA VAL A 15 -2.74 10.19 11.27
C VAL A 15 -4.06 10.94 11.19
N ALA A 16 -4.27 11.88 12.10
CA ALA A 16 -5.29 12.91 11.97
C ALA A 16 -4.70 14.09 11.17
N LEU A 17 -5.09 14.24 9.90
CA LEU A 17 -4.78 15.45 9.15
C LEU A 17 -5.71 16.58 9.61
N LEU A 18 -5.21 17.49 10.43
CA LEU A 18 -5.85 18.78 10.70
C LEU A 18 -5.65 19.71 9.49
N GLY A 19 -6.31 19.37 8.39
CA GLY A 19 -6.40 20.19 7.18
C GLY A 19 -7.67 21.04 7.21
N LYS A 20 -7.47 22.36 7.19
CA LYS A 20 -8.49 23.41 7.17
C LYS A 20 -9.24 23.43 5.82
N CYS A 21 -10.08 22.43 5.57
CA CYS A 21 -11.00 22.36 4.44
C CYS A 21 -12.37 21.88 4.95
N ASP A 22 -13.33 22.80 4.98
CA ASP A 22 -14.59 22.73 5.73
C ASP A 22 -15.66 21.73 5.22
N PHE A 23 -15.32 20.62 4.54
CA PHE A 23 -16.39 19.67 4.15
C PHE A 23 -16.07 18.17 4.02
N ILE A 24 -14.87 17.69 4.32
CA ILE A 24 -14.66 16.22 4.40
C ILE A 24 -13.85 15.91 5.65
N ARG A 25 -14.55 15.81 6.79
CA ARG A 25 -14.03 15.10 7.97
C ARG A 25 -14.23 13.61 7.73
N ILE A 26 -13.24 12.97 7.12
CA ILE A 26 -13.06 11.54 7.26
C ILE A 26 -11.76 11.37 8.02
N ILE A 27 -11.86 11.01 9.30
CA ILE A 27 -10.73 10.46 10.03
C ILE A 27 -10.41 9.15 9.31
N SER A 28 -9.33 9.14 8.54
CA SER A 28 -8.89 7.95 7.82
C SER A 28 -7.57 7.50 8.41
N THR A 29 -7.51 6.24 8.81
CA THR A 29 -6.26 5.55 9.08
C THR A 29 -5.73 4.99 7.77
N PHE A 30 -4.41 4.87 7.64
CA PHE A 30 -3.81 4.16 6.53
C PHE A 30 -2.83 3.12 7.08
N GLU A 31 -2.68 2.06 6.31
CA GLU A 31 -1.76 0.97 6.59
C GLU A 31 -0.80 0.88 5.42
N LEU A 32 0.49 0.73 5.71
CA LEU A 32 1.49 0.48 4.67
C LEU A 32 1.77 -1.02 4.60
N LEU A 33 1.78 -1.53 3.38
CA LEU A 33 2.03 -2.94 3.08
C LEU A 33 3.26 -3.03 2.17
N ILE A 34 4.35 -3.63 2.66
CA ILE A 34 5.59 -3.75 1.90
C ILE A 34 5.85 -5.20 1.55
N TYR A 35 6.16 -5.41 0.29
CA TYR A 35 6.44 -6.68 -0.33
C TYR A 35 7.98 -6.85 -0.44
N THR A 36 8.55 -7.82 0.29
CA THR A 36 10.00 -8.07 0.34
C THR A 36 10.36 -9.55 0.16
N ASP A 37 11.65 -9.84 0.00
CA ASP A 37 12.16 -11.22 -0.03
C ASP A 37 11.92 -11.93 1.30
N ARG A 38 11.69 -13.25 1.27
CA ARG A 38 11.36 -14.06 2.45
C ARG A 38 12.38 -13.98 3.61
N ASN A 39 13.64 -13.72 3.30
CA ASN A 39 14.70 -13.69 4.30
C ASN A 39 15.03 -12.26 4.75
N THR A 40 14.18 -11.28 4.41
CA THR A 40 14.36 -9.89 4.83
C THR A 40 14.10 -9.76 6.33
N PRO A 41 15.04 -9.20 7.12
CA PRO A 41 14.81 -8.98 8.55
C PRO A 41 13.66 -7.99 8.76
N ILE A 42 12.74 -8.32 9.65
CA ILE A 42 11.61 -7.45 10.01
C ILE A 42 12.13 -6.36 10.96
N PRO A 43 11.92 -5.07 10.64
CA PRO A 43 12.27 -3.98 11.55
C PRO A 43 11.47 -4.02 12.85
N GLU A 44 12.04 -3.48 13.93
CA GLU A 44 11.33 -3.36 15.20
C GLU A 44 10.02 -2.55 15.06
N GLY A 45 8.93 -3.06 15.63
CA GLY A 45 7.60 -2.42 15.56
C GLY A 45 6.81 -2.71 14.27
N TRP A 46 7.34 -3.57 13.39
CA TRP A 46 6.63 -4.07 12.22
C TRP A 46 6.30 -5.55 12.38
N ASP A 47 5.30 -6.02 11.63
CA ASP A 47 4.86 -7.43 11.69
C ASP A 47 4.59 -7.98 10.28
N GLU A 48 4.67 -9.30 10.14
CA GLU A 48 4.28 -10.00 8.92
C GLU A 48 2.75 -10.08 8.80
N SER A 49 2.27 -10.00 7.58
CA SER A 49 0.85 -10.08 7.25
C SER A 49 0.64 -10.84 5.95
N GLY A 50 -0.61 -11.07 5.58
CA GLY A 50 -0.99 -11.56 4.25
C GLY A 50 -1.32 -10.40 3.30
N PRO A 51 -1.42 -10.66 1.99
CA PRO A 51 -1.85 -9.65 1.03
C PRO A 51 -3.26 -9.13 1.37
N GLN A 52 -3.44 -7.82 1.26
CA GLN A 52 -4.70 -7.15 1.55
C GLN A 52 -5.33 -6.65 0.24
N PHE A 53 -6.32 -7.38 -0.27
CA PHE A 53 -7.04 -7.02 -1.50
C PHE A 53 -8.37 -6.35 -1.18
N ILE A 54 -8.78 -5.40 -2.02
CA ILE A 54 -10.08 -4.73 -1.91
C ILE A 54 -11.12 -5.56 -2.69
N ASN A 55 -12.09 -6.13 -1.98
CA ASN A 55 -13.19 -6.84 -2.64
C ASN A 55 -14.07 -5.88 -3.46
N ASN A 56 -14.55 -6.34 -4.63
CA ASN A 56 -15.36 -5.54 -5.55
C ASN A 56 -14.70 -4.19 -5.91
N SER A 57 -13.42 -4.22 -6.28
CA SER A 57 -12.68 -3.02 -6.67
C SER A 57 -12.59 -2.84 -8.17
N ALA A 58 -12.46 -1.59 -8.60
CA ALA A 58 -11.90 -1.24 -9.90
C ALA A 58 -10.43 -0.82 -9.73
N GLU A 59 -9.65 -0.98 -10.79
CA GLU A 59 -8.23 -0.65 -10.82
C GLU A 59 -7.94 0.41 -11.89
N ILE A 60 -7.09 1.38 -11.53
CA ILE A 60 -6.58 2.40 -12.44
C ILE A 60 -5.06 2.28 -12.47
N LYS A 61 -4.52 2.04 -13.66
CA LYS A 61 -3.07 2.10 -13.88
C LYS A 61 -2.67 3.56 -14.06
N MET A 62 -1.77 4.02 -13.20
CA MET A 62 -1.18 5.36 -13.29
C MET A 62 0.05 5.33 -14.22
N ARG A 63 0.56 6.51 -14.58
CA ARG A 63 1.76 6.63 -15.41
C ARG A 63 2.96 6.02 -14.68
N SER A 64 3.57 5.02 -15.30
CA SER A 64 4.85 4.45 -14.86
C SER A 64 6.01 5.39 -15.14
N PHE A 65 7.06 5.33 -14.33
CA PHE A 65 8.32 5.99 -14.63
C PHE A 65 9.49 5.02 -14.50
N SER A 66 10.59 5.33 -15.17
CA SER A 66 11.80 4.51 -15.15
C SER A 66 13.02 5.39 -14.98
N THR A 67 14.00 4.86 -14.27
CA THR A 67 15.38 5.32 -14.22
C THR A 67 16.24 4.31 -14.99
N THR A 68 17.55 4.54 -15.07
CA THR A 68 18.48 3.58 -15.70
C THR A 68 18.47 2.20 -15.02
N VAL A 69 18.11 2.12 -13.74
CA VAL A 69 18.24 0.89 -12.93
C VAL A 69 16.88 0.31 -12.54
N HIS A 70 15.85 1.15 -12.34
CA HIS A 70 14.56 0.72 -11.82
C HIS A 70 13.41 1.22 -12.68
N ARG A 71 12.38 0.38 -12.82
CA ARG A 71 11.07 0.75 -13.38
C ARG A 71 10.02 0.60 -12.30
N VAL A 72 9.22 1.65 -12.12
CA VAL A 72 8.14 1.66 -11.12
C VAL A 72 6.80 1.76 -11.85
N ASP A 73 5.94 0.77 -11.60
CA ASP A 73 4.54 0.76 -12.01
C ASP A 73 3.65 1.13 -10.83
N HIS A 74 2.54 1.80 -11.12
CA HIS A 74 1.58 2.24 -10.12
C HIS A 74 0.18 1.79 -10.52
N VAL A 75 -0.50 1.13 -9.58
CA VAL A 75 -1.90 0.73 -9.72
C VAL A 75 -2.65 1.19 -8.48
N ILE A 76 -3.81 1.80 -8.69
CA ILE A 76 -4.71 2.24 -7.62
C ILE A 76 -5.96 1.38 -7.72
N SER A 77 -6.25 0.61 -6.68
CA SER A 77 -7.49 -0.13 -6.54
C SER A 77 -8.42 0.62 -5.59
N TYR A 78 -9.68 0.80 -5.98
CA TYR A 78 -10.69 1.45 -5.14
C TYR A 78 -11.98 0.65 -5.15
N LYS A 79 -12.69 0.64 -4.02
CA LYS A 79 -13.94 -0.09 -3.86
C LYS A 79 -15.03 0.53 -4.74
N LEU A 80 -15.73 -0.30 -5.50
CA LEU A 80 -16.96 0.09 -6.17
C LEU A 80 -18.10 0.05 -5.14
N THR A 81 -18.65 1.22 -4.84
CA THR A 81 -19.87 1.34 -4.04
C THR A 81 -21.06 0.99 -4.95
N SER A 82 -21.90 0.04 -4.52
CA SER A 82 -23.24 -0.13 -5.11
C SER A 82 -24.19 0.92 -4.60
#